data_AF-V4RK84-F1
#
_entry.id   AF-V4RK84-F1
#
_cell.length_a   1.000
_cell.length_b   1.000
_cell.length_c   1.000
_cell.angle_alpha   90.00
_cell.angle_beta   90.00
_cell.angle_gamma   90.00
#
_symmetry.space_group_name_H-M   'P 1'
#
loop_
_entity.id
_entity.type
_entity.pdbx_description
1 polymer ?
#
loop_
_entity_poly.entity_id
_entity_poly.type
_entity_poly.pdbx_seq_one_letter_code
_entity_poly.pdbx_strand_id
1 'polypeptide(L)'
;MTDAFCSDCKKHTEVVFDHSAGDTVCSECGLVLESHSIDETSEWRTFANESGDNDPVRVGGPTNPLLADGGLSTVIAKPNGASGEFLSSSLGRWQNRGSNPDRGLILAFKTIATMSDRLGLVATIKDRANEIYKKVEDQKSSRGRNQDALLAACLYIACRQEDKPRTVKEICSVANGATKKEIGRAKEYIVKQLGLETGQSVEMGTIHAGDFMALLFQFGYE
;
A
#
# COMPACT_ATOMS: atom_id res chain seq x y z
N MET A 1 -3.64 20.40 -16.89
CA MET A 1 -3.02 21.50 -17.66
C MET A 1 -2.24 22.33 -16.67
N THR A 2 -0.93 22.35 -16.84
CA THR A 2 0.01 23.15 -16.04
C THR A 2 0.20 24.49 -16.73
N ASP A 3 -0.04 25.59 -16.04
CA ASP A 3 0.19 26.93 -16.59
C ASP A 3 1.58 27.42 -16.20
N ALA A 4 2.39 27.82 -17.18
CA ALA A 4 3.71 28.39 -16.94
C ALA A 4 3.76 29.86 -17.37
N PHE A 5 4.60 30.66 -16.72
CA PHE A 5 4.79 32.06 -17.07
C PHE A 5 5.70 32.18 -18.30
N CYS A 6 5.20 32.79 -19.37
CA CYS A 6 5.98 33.07 -20.57
C CYS A 6 6.56 34.48 -20.53
N SER A 7 7.88 34.63 -20.68
CA SER A 7 8.58 35.93 -20.69
C SER A 7 8.16 36.83 -21.84
N ASP A 8 7.84 36.24 -23.00
CA ASP A 8 7.52 36.99 -24.21
C ASP A 8 6.04 37.43 -24.22
N CYS A 9 5.13 36.54 -23.82
CA CYS A 9 3.70 36.87 -23.68
C CYS A 9 3.40 37.69 -22.41
N LYS A 10 4.31 37.69 -21.43
CA LYS A 10 4.19 38.36 -20.12
C LYS A 10 2.93 37.97 -19.33
N LYS A 11 2.47 36.73 -19.52
CA LYS A 11 1.32 36.16 -18.83
C LYS A 11 1.51 34.66 -18.62
N HIS A 12 0.68 34.07 -17.77
CA HIS A 12 0.55 32.62 -17.69
C HIS A 12 -0.15 32.11 -18.94
N THR A 13 0.50 31.16 -19.59
CA THR A 13 0.04 30.55 -20.83
C THR A 13 0.00 29.04 -20.66
N GLU A 14 -0.94 28.41 -21.37
CA GLU A 14 -0.94 26.96 -21.50
C GLU A 14 0.35 26.51 -22.22
N VAL A 15 0.98 25.46 -21.70
CA VAL A 15 2.20 24.90 -22.29
C VAL A 15 1.93 23.52 -22.90
N VAL A 16 2.68 23.23 -23.96
CA VAL A 16 2.69 21.95 -24.64
C VAL A 16 4.06 21.30 -24.41
N PHE A 17 4.07 20.04 -23.99
CA PHE A 17 5.30 19.26 -23.83
C PHE A 17 5.59 18.48 -25.12
N ASP A 18 6.65 18.87 -25.82
CA ASP A 18 7.21 18.08 -26.92
C ASP A 18 8.11 16.99 -26.33
N HIS A 19 7.55 15.78 -26.21
CA HIS A 19 8.25 14.63 -25.65
C HIS A 19 9.36 14.12 -26.57
N SER A 20 9.34 14.45 -27.86
CA SER A 20 10.36 13.99 -28.82
C SER A 20 11.65 14.81 -28.72
N ALA A 21 11.51 16.11 -28.47
CA ALA A 21 12.63 17.03 -28.20
C ALA A 21 12.98 17.13 -26.71
N GLY A 22 12.03 16.83 -25.81
CA GLY A 22 12.14 17.07 -24.37
C GLY A 22 11.89 18.53 -23.99
N ASP A 23 11.12 19.29 -24.78
CA ASP A 23 10.95 20.73 -24.62
C ASP A 23 9.54 21.09 -24.14
N THR A 24 9.46 22.06 -23.24
CA THR A 24 8.20 22.68 -22.79
C THR A 24 8.00 23.99 -23.55
N VAL A 25 6.98 24.03 -24.40
CA VAL A 25 6.75 25.13 -25.35
C VAL A 25 5.49 25.91 -25.00
N CYS A 26 5.57 27.24 -25.06
CA CYS A 26 4.40 28.10 -24.95
C CYS A 26 3.48 27.92 -26.17
N SER A 27 2.21 27.59 -25.94
CA SER A 27 1.22 27.40 -27.01
C SER A 27 0.91 28.66 -27.83
N GLU A 28 1.11 29.85 -27.24
CA GLU A 28 0.72 31.11 -27.88
C GLU A 28 1.82 31.72 -28.75
N CYS A 29 3.09 31.67 -28.31
CA CYS A 29 4.20 32.32 -29.02
C CYS A 29 5.27 31.34 -29.53
N GLY A 30 5.22 30.06 -29.16
CA GLY A 30 6.21 29.07 -29.56
C GLY A 30 7.55 29.16 -28.84
N LEU A 31 7.68 30.00 -27.80
CA LEU A 31 8.89 30.08 -26.99
C LEU A 31 9.09 28.79 -26.18
N VAL A 32 10.29 28.21 -26.26
CA VAL A 32 10.72 27.12 -25.39
C VAL A 32 11.00 27.69 -24.00
N LEU A 33 10.14 27.35 -23.03
CA LEU A 33 10.24 27.82 -21.65
C LEU A 33 11.22 26.98 -20.83
N GLU A 34 11.31 25.69 -21.16
CA GLU A 34 12.25 24.74 -20.58
C GLU A 34 12.70 23.78 -21.68
N SER A 35 14.01 23.52 -21.74
CA SER A 35 14.60 22.59 -22.72
C SER A 35 15.24 21.42 -22.01
N HIS A 36 15.25 20.25 -22.64
CA HIS A 36 15.83 19.01 -22.07
C HIS A 36 15.19 18.60 -20.73
N SER A 37 13.86 18.74 -20.63
CA SER A 37 13.10 18.22 -19.50
C SER A 37 13.29 16.70 -19.39
N ILE A 38 13.47 16.23 -18.15
CA ILE A 38 13.56 14.80 -17.87
C ILE A 38 12.12 14.29 -17.81
N ASP A 39 11.82 13.29 -18.64
CA ASP A 39 10.53 12.63 -18.60
C ASP A 39 10.43 11.77 -17.33
N GLU A 40 9.64 12.24 -16.37
CA GLU A 40 9.30 11.51 -15.13
C GLU A 40 8.12 10.54 -15.33
N THR A 41 7.58 10.44 -16.55
CA THR A 41 6.47 9.53 -16.84
C THR A 41 6.99 8.09 -16.95
N SER A 42 6.55 7.30 -17.93
CA SER A 42 6.82 5.87 -17.91
C SER A 42 8.32 5.58 -18.02
N GLU A 43 8.85 4.71 -17.14
CA GLU A 43 10.19 4.14 -17.29
C GLU A 43 10.35 3.62 -18.73
N TRP A 44 11.45 3.96 -19.40
CA TRP A 44 11.72 3.52 -20.77
C TRP A 44 11.69 1.99 -20.84
N ARG A 45 10.61 1.40 -21.37
CA ARG A 45 10.46 -0.05 -21.49
C ARG A 45 11.12 -0.50 -22.79
N THR A 46 12.19 -1.28 -22.70
CA THR A 46 12.67 -2.03 -23.88
C THR A 46 11.88 -3.33 -23.99
N PHE A 47 11.54 -3.77 -25.20
CA PHE A 47 10.91 -5.08 -25.45
C PHE A 47 11.78 -6.28 -25.03
N ALA A 48 13.02 -6.07 -24.59
CA ALA A 48 13.87 -7.09 -23.97
C ALA A 48 13.60 -7.26 -22.46
N ASN A 49 12.86 -6.33 -21.85
CA ASN A 49 12.59 -6.27 -20.41
C ASN A 49 11.48 -7.25 -19.95
N GLU A 50 10.88 -7.99 -20.88
CA GLU A 50 9.89 -9.04 -20.60
C GLU A 50 10.56 -10.34 -20.13
N SER A 51 11.87 -10.47 -20.37
CA SER A 51 12.68 -11.61 -19.96
C SER A 51 13.50 -11.33 -18.70
N GLY A 52 12.82 -11.33 -17.55
CA GLY A 52 13.42 -11.67 -16.25
C GLY A 52 13.82 -10.50 -15.36
N ASP A 53 14.11 -10.88 -14.11
CA ASP A 53 14.45 -10.10 -12.90
C ASP A 53 15.70 -9.20 -13.02
N ASN A 54 16.20 -8.94 -14.23
CA ASN A 54 17.42 -8.19 -14.52
C ASN A 54 17.13 -7.07 -15.52
N ASP A 55 16.45 -6.03 -15.06
CA ASP A 55 16.33 -4.77 -15.79
C ASP A 55 17.56 -3.89 -15.47
N PRO A 56 18.50 -3.71 -16.41
CA PRO A 56 19.71 -2.91 -16.17
C PRO A 56 19.44 -1.41 -16.06
N VAL A 57 18.25 -0.94 -16.46
CA VAL A 57 17.82 0.46 -16.36
C VAL A 57 17.16 0.74 -15.01
N ARG A 58 16.62 -0.29 -14.34
CA ARG A 58 16.01 -0.18 -13.01
C ARG A 58 17.09 0.04 -11.94
N VAL A 59 17.27 1.31 -11.56
CA VAL A 59 18.22 1.74 -10.51
C VAL A 59 17.66 1.66 -9.09
N GLY A 60 16.37 1.33 -8.92
CA GLY A 60 15.69 1.29 -7.62
C GLY A 60 14.74 0.10 -7.47
N GLY A 61 14.66 -0.44 -6.25
CA GLY A 61 13.65 -1.42 -5.86
C GLY A 61 12.29 -0.78 -5.57
N PRO A 62 11.21 -1.57 -5.51
CA PRO A 62 9.90 -1.08 -5.11
C PRO A 62 9.96 -0.55 -3.66
N THR A 63 9.52 0.69 -3.46
CA THR A 63 9.41 1.29 -2.13
C THR A 63 7.98 1.18 -1.63
N ASN A 64 7.83 0.96 -0.32
CA ASN A 64 6.52 0.98 0.33
C ASN A 64 6.44 2.18 1.29
N PRO A 65 5.67 3.24 0.94
CA PRO A 65 5.58 4.45 1.75
C PRO A 65 4.94 4.24 3.14
N LEU A 66 4.33 3.08 3.40
CA LEU A 66 3.81 2.73 4.72
C LEU A 66 4.90 2.29 5.72
N LEU A 67 6.13 2.10 5.25
CA LEU A 67 7.30 1.77 6.06
C LEU A 67 8.16 3.02 6.28
N ALA A 68 8.90 3.10 7.39
CA ALA A 68 9.54 4.34 7.83
C ALA A 68 10.53 4.90 6.78
N ASP A 69 11.37 4.04 6.22
CA ASP A 69 12.34 4.40 5.16
C ASP A 69 11.93 3.78 3.82
N GLY A 70 10.63 3.70 3.51
CA GLY A 70 10.16 3.07 2.28
C GLY A 70 10.43 1.55 2.21
N GLY A 71 10.85 0.93 3.33
CA GLY A 71 11.25 -0.47 3.41
C GLY A 71 12.64 -0.76 2.84
N LEU A 72 13.50 0.26 2.69
CA LEU A 72 14.84 0.11 2.16
C LEU A 72 15.69 -0.84 3.02
N SER A 73 15.81 -2.08 2.57
CA SER A 73 16.68 -3.09 3.15
C SER A 73 17.26 -3.94 2.03
N THR A 74 18.57 -4.11 2.03
CA THR A 74 19.27 -4.95 1.04
C THR A 74 19.65 -6.27 1.69
N VAL A 75 19.27 -7.41 1.09
CA VAL A 75 19.71 -8.72 1.56
C VAL A 75 21.01 -9.10 0.86
N ILE A 76 22.05 -9.42 1.64
CA ILE A 76 23.29 -9.93 1.06
C ILE A 76 23.10 -11.43 0.77
N ALA A 77 22.91 -11.77 -0.50
CA ALA A 77 22.79 -13.14 -0.94
C ALA A 77 24.14 -13.89 -0.87
N LYS A 78 24.08 -15.23 -0.90
CA LYS A 78 25.28 -16.07 -0.99
C LYS A 78 26.00 -15.77 -2.31
N PRO A 79 27.33 -15.54 -2.29
CA PRO A 79 28.09 -15.43 -3.53
C PRO A 79 28.08 -16.78 -4.25
N ASN A 80 27.97 -16.75 -5.59
CA ASN A 80 28.06 -17.96 -6.41
C ASN A 80 29.51 -18.50 -6.37
N GLY A 81 29.74 -19.66 -5.76
CA GLY A 81 31.06 -20.31 -5.71
C GLY A 81 31.31 -21.17 -4.46
N ALA A 82 32.26 -22.11 -4.55
CA ALA A 82 32.56 -23.13 -3.52
C ALA A 82 33.11 -22.56 -2.19
N SER A 83 33.53 -21.29 -2.16
CA SER A 83 34.12 -20.61 -1.00
C SER A 83 33.11 -19.77 -0.18
N GLY A 84 31.83 -19.75 -0.55
CA GLY A 84 30.80 -18.87 0.04
C GLY A 84 30.20 -19.32 1.38
N GLU A 85 30.46 -20.56 1.82
CA GLU A 85 29.76 -21.17 2.96
C GLU A 85 30.15 -20.58 4.33
N PHE A 86 31.42 -20.21 4.50
CA PHE A 86 31.95 -19.63 5.75
C PHE A 86 31.53 -18.17 5.95
N LEU A 87 31.50 -17.39 4.86
CA LEU A 87 31.15 -15.96 4.91
C LEU A 87 29.63 -15.76 5.01
N SER A 88 28.82 -16.62 4.38
CA SER A 88 27.36 -16.48 4.41
C SER A 88 26.75 -16.68 5.81
N SER A 89 27.27 -17.64 6.58
CA SER A 89 26.71 -17.98 7.90
C SER A 89 27.02 -16.93 8.98
N SER A 90 28.17 -16.27 8.89
CA SER A 90 28.53 -15.16 9.77
C SER A 90 27.81 -13.88 9.38
N LEU A 91 27.81 -13.52 8.08
CA LEU A 91 27.19 -12.29 7.59
C LEU A 91 25.67 -12.28 7.77
N GLY A 92 24.99 -13.41 7.52
CA GLY A 92 23.56 -13.54 7.79
C GLY A 92 23.20 -13.39 9.28
N ARG A 93 24.11 -13.74 10.20
CA ARG A 93 23.92 -13.49 11.64
C ARG A 93 24.07 -12.01 11.96
N TRP A 94 25.03 -11.32 11.35
CA TRP A 94 25.19 -9.86 11.51
C TRP A 94 23.99 -9.09 10.97
N GLN A 95 23.46 -9.49 9.82
CA GLN A 95 22.27 -8.86 9.25
C GLN A 95 21.02 -9.05 10.12
N ASN A 96 20.87 -10.22 10.74
CA ASN A 96 19.79 -10.46 11.70
C ASN A 96 19.93 -9.68 13.02
N ARG A 97 21.12 -9.13 13.33
CA ARG A 97 21.32 -8.24 14.50
C ARG A 97 20.90 -6.80 14.23
N GLY A 98 20.69 -6.42 12.97
CA GLY A 98 20.17 -5.10 12.63
C GLY A 98 18.77 -4.91 13.24
N SER A 99 18.63 -3.90 14.10
CA SER A 99 17.32 -3.51 14.62
C SER A 99 16.52 -2.84 13.51
N ASN A 100 15.69 -3.60 12.80
CA ASN A 100 14.73 -3.04 11.87
C ASN A 100 13.46 -2.65 12.66
N PRO A 101 13.18 -1.34 12.86
CA PRO A 101 12.00 -0.88 13.60
C PRO A 101 10.69 -1.32 12.92
N ASP A 102 10.73 -1.53 11.61
CA ASP A 102 9.58 -1.94 10.79
C ASP A 102 9.36 -3.46 10.78
N ARG A 103 10.20 -4.26 11.46
CA ARG A 103 10.05 -5.72 11.48
C ARG A 103 8.66 -6.15 11.97
N GLY A 104 8.09 -5.43 12.94
CA GLY A 104 6.72 -5.67 13.42
C GLY A 104 5.67 -5.36 12.35
N LEU A 105 5.79 -4.21 11.68
CA LEU A 105 4.91 -3.79 10.58
C LEU A 105 4.97 -4.76 9.40
N ILE A 106 6.15 -5.24 9.03
CA ILE A 106 6.34 -6.21 7.94
C ILE A 106 5.63 -7.54 8.26
N LEU A 107 5.74 -8.02 9.49
CA LEU A 107 5.03 -9.23 9.94
C LEU A 107 3.51 -9.04 9.94
N ALA A 108 3.04 -7.87 10.37
CA ALA A 108 1.63 -7.49 10.32
C ALA A 108 1.08 -7.44 8.89
N PHE A 109 1.79 -6.80 7.95
CA PHE A 109 1.37 -6.74 6.56
C PHE A 109 1.37 -8.13 5.90
N LYS A 110 2.34 -8.98 6.23
CA LYS A 110 2.36 -10.37 5.76
C LYS A 110 1.15 -11.16 6.26
N THR A 111 0.79 -11.01 7.54
CA THR A 111 -0.37 -11.70 8.12
C THR A 111 -1.69 -11.19 7.53
N ILE A 112 -1.85 -9.87 7.35
CA ILE A 112 -2.99 -9.28 6.62
C ILE A 112 -3.09 -9.84 5.21
N ALA A 113 -1.98 -9.92 4.47
CA ALA A 113 -1.95 -10.50 3.13
C ALA A 113 -2.44 -11.96 3.16
N THR A 114 -1.91 -12.79 4.05
CA THR A 114 -2.36 -14.20 4.15
C THR A 114 -3.84 -14.35 4.50
N MET A 115 -4.40 -13.49 5.36
CA MET A 115 -5.83 -13.51 5.67
C MET A 115 -6.67 -13.04 4.49
N SER A 116 -6.19 -12.03 3.76
CA SER A 116 -6.86 -11.47 2.58
C SER A 116 -6.91 -12.49 1.44
N ASP A 117 -5.80 -13.19 1.20
CA ASP A 117 -5.69 -14.23 0.18
C ASP A 117 -6.62 -15.42 0.48
N ARG A 118 -6.70 -15.85 1.75
CA ARG A 118 -7.63 -16.90 2.19
C ARG A 118 -9.10 -16.53 2.00
N LEU A 119 -9.43 -15.25 2.08
CA LEU A 119 -10.78 -14.72 1.86
C LEU A 119 -11.04 -14.32 0.40
N GLY A 120 -10.06 -14.42 -0.50
CA GLY A 120 -10.16 -13.98 -1.89
C GLY A 120 -10.46 -12.49 -2.03
N LEU A 121 -9.86 -11.64 -1.19
CA LEU A 121 -10.10 -10.20 -1.22
C LEU A 121 -9.25 -9.50 -2.29
N VAL A 122 -9.76 -8.37 -2.80
CA VAL A 122 -9.07 -7.53 -3.79
C VAL A 122 -7.89 -6.82 -3.13
N ALA A 123 -6.82 -6.55 -3.91
CA ALA A 123 -5.64 -5.84 -3.45
C ALA A 123 -5.96 -4.49 -2.78
N THR A 124 -6.95 -3.75 -3.28
CA THR A 124 -7.40 -2.47 -2.71
C THR A 124 -7.79 -2.59 -1.23
N ILE A 125 -8.51 -3.66 -0.86
CA ILE A 125 -8.92 -3.93 0.53
C ILE A 125 -7.71 -4.25 1.40
N LYS A 126 -6.74 -5.01 0.87
CA LYS A 126 -5.49 -5.35 1.57
C LYS A 126 -4.66 -4.10 1.85
N ASP A 127 -4.52 -3.23 0.85
CA ASP A 127 -3.75 -1.99 0.98
C ASP A 127 -4.42 -1.05 1.99
N ARG A 128 -5.75 -0.93 1.93
CA ARG A 128 -6.51 -0.17 2.90
C ARG A 128 -6.39 -0.72 4.32
N ALA A 129 -6.38 -2.04 4.49
CA ALA A 129 -6.16 -2.66 5.80
C ALA A 129 -4.76 -2.37 6.37
N ASN A 130 -3.74 -2.35 5.50
CA ASN A 130 -2.37 -1.99 5.89
C ASN A 130 -2.27 -0.53 6.34
N GLU A 131 -2.93 0.40 5.63
CA GLU A 131 -3.01 1.81 6.04
C GLU A 131 -3.66 1.99 7.42
N ILE A 132 -4.79 1.32 7.63
CA ILE A 132 -5.52 1.34 8.91
C ILE A 132 -4.62 0.82 10.04
N TYR A 133 -3.93 -0.29 9.82
CA TYR A 133 -3.01 -0.84 10.82
C TYR A 133 -1.85 0.11 11.12
N LYS A 134 -1.24 0.70 10.09
CA LYS A 134 -0.13 1.65 10.22
C LYS A 134 -0.51 2.86 11.09
N LYS A 135 -1.68 3.46 10.85
CA LYS A 135 -2.20 4.57 11.67
C LYS A 135 -2.35 4.19 13.14
N VAL A 136 -2.89 3.01 13.41
CA VAL A 136 -3.08 2.52 14.80
C VAL A 136 -1.74 2.25 15.49
N GLU A 137 -0.75 1.73 14.76
CA GLU A 137 0.59 1.45 15.29
C GLU A 137 1.37 2.73 15.59
N ASP A 138 1.26 3.76 14.73
CA ASP A 138 1.94 5.04 14.89
C ASP A 138 1.49 5.79 16.16
N GLN A 139 0.23 5.60 16.57
CA GLN A 139 -0.29 6.10 17.85
C GLN A 139 0.24 5.35 19.08
N LYS A 140 1.05 4.29 18.91
CA LYS A 140 1.64 3.42 19.95
C LYS A 140 0.63 2.86 20.96
N SER A 141 -0.65 2.88 20.59
CA SER A 141 -1.77 2.65 21.48
C SER A 141 -2.16 1.15 21.53
N SER A 142 -1.57 0.31 20.66
CA SER A 142 -1.85 -1.13 20.48
C SER A 142 -1.29 -2.07 21.57
N ARG A 143 -0.44 -1.58 22.50
CA ARG A 143 0.25 -2.42 23.50
C ARG A 143 -0.72 -3.21 24.41
N GLY A 144 -0.47 -4.51 24.53
CA GLY A 144 -1.19 -5.42 25.43
C GLY A 144 -2.45 -6.06 24.85
N ARG A 145 -2.74 -5.89 23.56
CA ARG A 145 -3.85 -6.54 22.86
C ARG A 145 -3.37 -7.71 22.02
N ASN A 146 -4.28 -8.63 21.71
CA ASN A 146 -4.03 -9.70 20.76
C ASN A 146 -3.81 -9.08 19.36
N GLN A 147 -2.60 -9.24 18.82
CA GLN A 147 -2.20 -8.65 17.54
C GLN A 147 -3.02 -9.24 16.38
N ASP A 148 -3.28 -10.54 16.38
CA ASP A 148 -4.09 -11.19 15.34
C ASP A 148 -5.54 -10.66 15.32
N ALA A 149 -6.10 -10.37 16.50
CA ALA A 149 -7.42 -9.76 16.60
C ALA A 149 -7.44 -8.31 16.07
N LEU A 150 -6.34 -7.56 16.27
CA LEU A 150 -6.20 -6.20 15.76
C LEU A 150 -6.12 -6.20 14.22
N LEU A 151 -5.29 -7.08 13.64
CA LEU A 151 -5.14 -7.23 12.20
C LEU A 151 -6.46 -7.66 11.53
N ALA A 152 -7.17 -8.62 12.13
CA ALA A 152 -8.48 -9.06 11.68
C ALA A 152 -9.52 -7.93 11.73
N ALA A 153 -9.48 -7.08 12.76
CA ALA A 153 -10.36 -5.92 12.86
C ALA A 153 -10.03 -4.82 11.82
N CYS A 154 -8.75 -4.59 11.52
CA CYS A 154 -8.36 -3.70 10.41
C CYS A 154 -8.94 -4.19 9.07
N LEU A 155 -8.86 -5.50 8.81
CA LEU A 155 -9.40 -6.10 7.60
C LEU A 155 -10.93 -5.97 7.53
N TYR A 156 -11.63 -6.15 8.65
CA TYR A 156 -13.08 -5.95 8.74
C TYR A 156 -13.49 -4.52 8.40
N ILE A 157 -12.75 -3.53 8.94
CA ILE A 157 -13.03 -2.11 8.70
C ILE A 157 -12.76 -1.76 7.23
N ALA A 158 -11.64 -2.23 6.66
CA ALA A 158 -11.31 -2.03 5.24
C ALA A 158 -12.40 -2.61 4.31
N CYS A 159 -12.86 -3.84 4.58
CA CYS A 159 -13.95 -4.45 3.81
C CYS A 159 -15.23 -3.60 3.83
N ARG A 160 -15.53 -2.95 4.97
CA ARG A 160 -16.69 -2.06 5.09
C ARG A 160 -16.51 -0.72 4.39
N GLN A 161 -15.30 -0.17 4.36
CA GLN A 161 -15.01 1.10 3.69
C GLN A 161 -15.06 0.96 2.16
N GLU A 162 -14.77 -0.23 1.64
CA GLU A 162 -14.78 -0.56 0.21
C GLU A 162 -16.13 -1.13 -0.27
N ASP A 163 -17.22 -0.91 0.49
CA ASP A 163 -18.58 -1.38 0.20
C ASP A 163 -18.71 -2.91 -0.07
N LYS A 164 -17.77 -3.70 0.49
CA LYS A 164 -17.73 -5.17 0.37
C LYS A 164 -17.74 -5.81 1.76
N PRO A 165 -18.79 -5.59 2.57
CA PRO A 165 -18.80 -6.00 3.96
C PRO A 165 -18.69 -7.52 4.09
N ARG A 166 -17.71 -7.98 4.88
CA ARG A 166 -17.60 -9.37 5.32
C ARG A 166 -18.18 -9.54 6.72
N THR A 167 -18.73 -10.71 7.00
CA THR A 167 -19.24 -11.03 8.32
C THR A 167 -18.08 -11.27 9.29
N VAL A 168 -18.30 -10.96 10.57
CA VAL A 168 -17.27 -11.22 11.60
C VAL A 168 -16.95 -12.72 11.72
N LYS A 169 -17.89 -13.60 11.34
CA LYS A 169 -17.68 -15.06 11.32
C LYS A 169 -16.68 -15.47 10.23
N GLU A 170 -16.80 -14.91 9.03
CA GLU A 170 -15.85 -15.18 7.93
C GLU A 170 -14.43 -14.74 8.31
N ILE A 171 -14.29 -13.55 8.89
CA ILE A 171 -12.97 -13.04 9.30
C ILE A 171 -12.42 -13.86 10.47
N CYS A 172 -13.24 -14.25 11.42
CA CYS A 172 -12.85 -15.13 12.53
C CYS A 172 -12.38 -16.50 12.04
N SER A 173 -12.84 -16.98 10.88
CA SER A 173 -12.42 -18.28 10.33
C SER A 173 -10.99 -18.27 9.78
N VAL A 174 -10.49 -17.09 9.36
CA VAL A 174 -9.14 -16.94 8.81
C VAL A 174 -8.15 -16.34 9.82
N ALA A 175 -8.65 -15.70 10.87
CA ALA A 175 -7.84 -15.14 11.95
C ALA A 175 -7.31 -16.26 12.85
N ASN A 176 -5.99 -16.43 12.89
CA ASN A 176 -5.35 -17.48 13.67
C ASN A 176 -5.54 -17.19 15.18
N GLY A 177 -6.43 -17.92 15.85
CA GLY A 177 -6.56 -17.84 17.32
C GLY A 177 -7.28 -16.60 17.88
N ALA A 178 -7.85 -15.73 17.04
CA ALA A 178 -8.65 -14.59 17.50
C ALA A 178 -10.13 -14.97 17.64
N THR A 179 -10.71 -14.68 18.81
CA THR A 179 -12.14 -14.93 19.06
C THR A 179 -13.00 -13.79 18.52
N LYS A 180 -14.27 -14.09 18.17
CA LYS A 180 -15.26 -13.08 17.75
C LYS A 180 -15.36 -11.89 18.72
N LYS A 181 -15.23 -12.14 20.03
CA LYS A 181 -15.29 -11.10 21.08
C LYS A 181 -14.07 -10.17 21.02
N GLU A 182 -12.88 -10.73 20.82
CA GLU A 182 -11.65 -9.94 20.71
C GLU A 182 -11.64 -9.09 19.45
N ILE A 183 -12.08 -9.64 18.30
CA ILE A 183 -12.22 -8.89 17.06
C ILE A 183 -13.21 -7.73 17.23
N GLY A 184 -14.34 -7.97 17.91
CA GLY A 184 -15.32 -6.92 18.23
C GLY A 184 -14.73 -5.79 19.08
N ARG A 185 -13.99 -6.13 20.15
CA ARG A 185 -13.31 -5.15 21.01
C ARG A 185 -12.21 -4.39 20.26
N ALA A 186 -11.46 -5.07 19.40
CA ALA A 186 -10.42 -4.46 18.58
C ALA A 186 -11.03 -3.49 17.55
N LYS A 187 -12.14 -3.86 16.91
CA LYS A 187 -12.90 -2.98 16.01
C LYS A 187 -13.31 -1.69 16.72
N GLU A 188 -14.02 -1.79 17.84
CA GLU A 188 -14.49 -0.61 18.58
C GLU A 188 -13.34 0.32 18.97
N TYR A 189 -12.21 -0.29 19.36
CA TYR A 189 -11.00 0.44 19.69
C TYR A 189 -10.39 1.17 18.49
N ILE A 190 -10.21 0.50 17.34
CA ILE A 190 -9.67 1.12 16.12
C ILE A 190 -10.57 2.27 15.67
N VAL A 191 -11.89 2.07 15.69
CA VAL A 191 -12.87 3.10 15.32
C VAL A 191 -12.78 4.29 16.26
N LYS A 192 -12.60 4.07 17.56
CA LYS A 192 -12.39 5.14 18.53
C LYS A 192 -11.08 5.90 18.28
N GLN A 193 -10.00 5.21 17.91
CA GLN A 193 -8.71 5.86 17.61
C GLN A 193 -8.77 6.67 16.30
N LEU A 194 -9.34 6.12 15.24
CA LEU A 194 -9.43 6.78 13.93
C LEU A 194 -10.52 7.86 13.86
N GLY A 195 -11.61 7.70 14.60
CA GLY A 195 -12.67 8.71 14.72
C GLY A 195 -12.25 9.93 15.55
N LEU A 196 -11.15 9.86 16.29
CA LEU A 196 -10.52 11.05 16.90
C LEU A 196 -9.69 11.85 15.88
N GLU A 197 -9.22 11.22 14.81
CA GLU A 197 -8.43 11.87 13.75
C GLU A 197 -9.30 12.32 12.57
N THR A 198 -10.43 11.64 12.34
CA THR A 198 -11.30 11.90 11.20
C THR A 198 -12.64 12.40 11.73
N GLY A 199 -12.90 13.72 11.65
CA GLY A 199 -14.21 14.31 11.91
C GLY A 199 -15.31 13.87 10.92
N GLN A 200 -15.06 12.81 10.14
CA GLN A 200 -16.06 12.09 9.38
C GLN A 200 -16.58 10.97 10.28
N SER A 201 -17.87 11.03 10.59
CA SER A 201 -18.62 9.88 11.06
C SER A 201 -18.31 8.71 10.13
N VAL A 202 -17.48 7.78 10.57
CA VAL A 202 -17.47 6.44 9.98
C VAL A 202 -18.83 5.88 10.38
N GLU A 203 -19.86 6.21 9.60
CA GLU A 203 -21.17 5.59 9.71
C GLU A 203 -20.95 4.13 9.39
N MET A 204 -20.60 3.38 10.43
CA MET A 204 -20.48 1.94 10.40
C MET A 204 -21.92 1.41 10.31
N GLY A 205 -22.57 1.62 9.16
CA GLY A 205 -23.94 1.18 8.90
C GLY A 205 -24.11 -0.23 9.46
N THR A 206 -25.02 -0.39 10.42
CA THR A 206 -25.44 -1.72 10.85
C THR A 206 -25.94 -2.40 9.58
N ILE A 207 -25.35 -3.54 9.20
CA ILE A 207 -25.84 -4.29 8.04
C ILE A 207 -27.27 -4.66 8.39
N HIS A 208 -28.24 -3.99 7.77
CA HIS A 208 -29.64 -4.31 7.97
C HIS A 208 -29.92 -5.56 7.15
N ALA A 209 -30.84 -6.42 7.59
CA ALA A 209 -31.23 -7.59 6.80
C ALA A 209 -31.70 -7.23 5.37
N GLY A 210 -32.04 -5.96 5.12
CA GLY A 210 -32.39 -5.42 3.80
C GLY A 210 -31.23 -5.29 2.81
N ASP A 211 -29.99 -5.09 3.27
CA ASP A 211 -28.82 -4.98 2.37
C ASP A 211 -28.49 -6.33 1.71
N PHE A 212 -28.82 -7.42 2.39
CA PHE A 212 -28.74 -8.79 1.87
C PHE A 212 -29.77 -9.05 0.76
N MET A 213 -30.95 -8.44 0.86
CA MET A 213 -32.01 -8.54 -0.15
C MET A 213 -31.71 -7.70 -1.38
N ALA A 214 -31.04 -6.55 -1.23
CA ALA A 214 -30.64 -5.69 -2.36
C ALA A 214 -29.62 -6.39 -3.28
N LEU A 215 -28.68 -7.16 -2.72
CA LEU A 215 -27.72 -7.97 -3.49
C LEU A 215 -28.38 -9.13 -4.26
N LEU A 216 -29.47 -9.70 -3.74
CA LEU A 216 -30.25 -10.74 -4.45
C LEU A 216 -31.06 -10.18 -5.62
N PHE A 217 -31.44 -8.90 -5.59
CA PHE A 217 -32.13 -8.26 -6.71
C PHE A 217 -31.18 -7.81 -7.84
N GLN A 218 -29.89 -7.61 -7.55
CA GLN A 218 -28.92 -7.12 -8.52
C GLN A 218 -28.23 -8.23 -9.32
N PHE A 219 -28.22 -9.46 -8.78
CA PHE A 219 -27.90 -10.67 -9.52
C PHE A 219 -29.19 -11.44 -9.80
N GLY A 220 -30.02 -10.88 -10.69
CA GLY A 220 -31.17 -11.57 -11.23
C GLY A 220 -30.77 -12.93 -11.80
N TYR A 221 -31.17 -13.99 -11.10
CA TYR A 221 -31.42 -15.29 -11.70
C TYR A 221 -32.71 -15.13 -12.53
N GLU A 222 -32.56 -15.03 -13.85
CA GLU A 222 -33.49 -15.70 -14.77
C GLU A 222 -33.02 -17.14 -14.96
#